data_AF-A0A2K2CN48-F1
#
_entry.id   AF-A0A2K2CN48-F1
#
_cell.length_a   1.000
_cell.length_b   1.000
_cell.length_c   1.000
_cell.angle_alpha   90.00
_cell.angle_beta   90.00
_cell.angle_gamma   90.00
#
_symmetry.space_group_name_H-M   'P 1'
#
loop_
_entity.id
_entity.type
_entity.pdbx_description
1 polymer ?
#
loop_
_entity_poly.entity_id
_entity_poly.type
_entity_poly.pdbx_seq_one_letter_code
_entity_poly.pdbx_strand_id
1 'polypeptide(L)'
;MHIVNPITSEQVDLPSVITIEQVKPVYDDSGALRKYRYSRHTAKEVYSPPMIVELDELREMLHYKAFVFPNTTTGQYIVVLFHNPHRQLSFTRVGDDSWTWLPPRLHYEDCLYKDGLLYAVNYDGEIDVYDLSGPTVTMQIVLGMTDAITYSCMYIVQAPWGDLLQVWKSYKDYELHPEPGAFVFWNTGKFEIYEIDIERGERKKVKCLHDHALFLGHNQSLCISSVEYPALKRNHAYFTDDSYFWTRGFENNSRDIAILNLDNNIREELVSPQLWSDFPAPMWITLDVRAMDSALKK
;
A
#
# COMPACT_ATOMS: atom_id res chain seq x y z
N MET A 1 17.45 5.51 -3.90
CA MET A 1 16.00 5.77 -4.12
C MET A 1 15.67 7.07 -3.39
N HIS A 2 14.50 7.67 -3.57
CA HIS A 2 14.15 8.87 -2.79
C HIS A 2 12.64 8.94 -2.51
N ILE A 3 12.28 9.63 -1.43
CA ILE A 3 10.93 10.14 -1.20
C ILE A 3 10.82 11.47 -1.94
N VAL A 4 9.70 11.72 -2.63
CA VAL A 4 9.40 13.02 -3.26
C VAL A 4 8.21 13.64 -2.58
N ASN A 5 8.32 14.90 -2.18
CA ASN A 5 7.16 15.74 -1.90
C ASN A 5 6.59 16.26 -3.25
N PRO A 6 5.39 15.83 -3.67
CA PRO A 6 4.86 16.19 -4.99
C PRO A 6 4.47 17.67 -5.12
N ILE A 7 4.44 18.42 -4.01
CA ILE A 7 4.04 19.83 -3.98
C ILE A 7 5.27 20.73 -3.99
N THR A 8 6.25 20.44 -3.14
CA THR A 8 7.47 21.25 -3.01
C THR A 8 8.60 20.78 -3.92
N SER A 9 8.48 19.59 -4.51
CA SER A 9 9.56 18.88 -5.23
C SER A 9 10.78 18.53 -4.37
N GLU A 10 10.67 18.68 -3.04
CA GLU A 10 11.73 18.27 -2.11
C GLU A 10 11.94 16.76 -2.18
N GLN A 11 13.20 16.34 -2.13
CA GLN A 11 13.59 14.95 -2.18
C GLN A 11 14.39 14.58 -0.94
N VAL A 12 14.09 13.40 -0.39
CA VAL A 12 14.83 12.81 0.72
C VAL A 12 15.40 11.49 0.26
N ASP A 13 16.72 11.36 0.32
CA ASP A 13 17.42 10.14 -0.10
C ASP A 13 17.04 8.95 0.79
N LEU A 14 16.90 7.80 0.12
CA LEU A 14 16.70 6.48 0.71
C LEU A 14 17.85 5.56 0.31
N PRO A 15 18.13 4.49 1.08
CA PRO A 15 19.16 3.54 0.73
C PRO A 15 19.06 3.04 -0.71
N SER A 16 20.22 2.70 -1.25
CA SER A 16 20.32 2.17 -2.61
C SER A 16 19.55 0.86 -2.76
N VAL A 17 18.98 0.63 -3.94
CA VAL A 17 18.23 -0.61 -4.25
C VAL A 17 19.11 -1.86 -4.11
N ILE A 18 20.44 -1.71 -4.23
CA ILE A 18 21.41 -2.81 -4.08
C ILE A 18 21.51 -3.35 -2.66
N THR A 19 20.96 -2.64 -1.66
CA THR A 19 20.95 -3.14 -0.29
C THR A 19 19.68 -3.94 0.01
N ILE A 20 18.74 -4.06 -0.95
CA ILE A 20 17.62 -4.98 -0.84
C ILE A 20 18.15 -6.39 -1.10
N GLU A 21 17.79 -7.34 -0.23
CA GLU A 21 18.32 -8.71 -0.24
C GLU A 21 18.33 -9.38 -1.63
N GLN A 22 17.27 -9.17 -2.42
CA GLN A 22 17.12 -9.80 -3.72
C GLN A 22 17.96 -9.16 -4.84
N VAL A 23 18.66 -8.06 -4.60
CA VAL A 23 19.31 -7.26 -5.65
C VAL A 23 20.82 -7.27 -5.47
N LYS A 24 21.56 -7.74 -6.49
CA LYS A 24 23.02 -7.62 -6.55
C LYS A 24 23.44 -6.77 -7.74
N PRO A 25 24.36 -5.80 -7.58
CA PRO A 25 24.86 -5.01 -8.69
C PRO A 25 25.76 -5.85 -9.60
N VAL A 26 25.75 -5.52 -10.89
CA VAL A 26 26.67 -6.05 -11.91
C VAL A 26 27.43 -4.87 -12.51
N TYR A 27 28.74 -4.87 -12.32
CA TYR A 27 29.65 -3.83 -12.79
C TYR A 27 30.37 -4.27 -14.06
N ASP A 28 30.77 -3.30 -14.89
CA ASP A 28 31.73 -3.55 -15.96
C ASP A 28 33.19 -3.48 -15.46
N ASP A 29 34.13 -3.71 -16.37
CA ASP A 29 35.58 -3.69 -16.08
C ASP A 29 36.08 -2.32 -15.61
N SER A 30 35.32 -1.24 -15.84
CA SER A 30 35.62 0.11 -15.35
C SER A 30 35.06 0.38 -13.96
N GLY A 31 34.29 -0.55 -13.39
CA GLY A 31 33.60 -0.39 -12.11
C GLY A 31 32.27 0.37 -12.22
N ALA A 32 31.78 0.65 -13.43
CA ALA A 32 30.49 1.30 -13.62
C ALA A 32 29.34 0.30 -13.47
N LEU A 33 28.29 0.68 -12.73
CA LEU A 33 27.08 -0.14 -12.58
C LEU A 33 26.37 -0.25 -13.93
N ARG A 34 26.18 -1.49 -14.41
CA ARG A 34 25.55 -1.76 -15.70
C ARG A 34 24.19 -2.41 -15.60
N LYS A 35 24.07 -3.41 -14.71
CA LYS A 35 22.86 -4.24 -14.59
C LYS A 35 22.66 -4.64 -13.15
N TYR A 36 21.53 -5.27 -12.88
CA TYR A 36 21.30 -5.97 -11.62
C TYR A 36 21.13 -7.46 -11.86
N ARG A 37 21.63 -8.27 -10.93
CA ARG A 37 21.22 -9.66 -10.76
C ARG A 37 20.08 -9.68 -9.74
N TYR A 38 18.87 -9.88 -10.23
CA TYR A 38 17.66 -9.94 -9.42
C TYR A 38 17.32 -11.38 -9.06
N SER A 39 17.36 -11.70 -7.77
CA SER A 39 17.13 -13.03 -7.23
C SER A 39 15.65 -13.26 -6.95
N ARG A 40 15.12 -14.41 -7.36
CA ARG A 40 13.70 -14.74 -7.29
C ARG A 40 13.42 -15.72 -6.14
N HIS A 41 13.77 -15.32 -4.93
CA HIS A 41 13.58 -16.13 -3.72
C HIS A 41 12.82 -15.37 -2.63
N THR A 42 12.22 -16.15 -1.73
CA THR A 42 11.75 -15.70 -0.42
C THR A 42 12.58 -16.40 0.65
N ALA A 43 12.32 -16.15 1.92
CA ALA A 43 12.94 -16.92 3.00
C ALA A 43 12.53 -18.41 3.01
N LYS A 44 11.45 -18.76 2.30
CA LYS A 44 10.92 -20.13 2.26
C LYS A 44 11.50 -20.95 1.11
N GLU A 45 11.66 -20.35 -0.06
CA GLU A 45 12.03 -21.07 -1.28
C GLU A 45 12.61 -20.18 -2.37
N VAL A 46 13.19 -20.82 -3.40
CA VAL A 46 13.66 -20.17 -4.63
C VAL A 46 12.69 -20.54 -5.75
N TYR A 47 12.00 -19.54 -6.32
CA TYR A 47 10.95 -19.75 -7.33
C TYR A 47 11.49 -19.90 -8.75
N SER A 48 12.58 -19.19 -9.05
CA SER A 48 13.24 -19.28 -10.35
C SER A 48 14.71 -18.87 -10.26
N PRO A 49 15.54 -19.21 -11.28
CA PRO A 49 16.90 -18.71 -11.36
C PRO A 49 16.94 -17.17 -11.33
N PRO A 50 18.01 -16.55 -10.80
CA PRO A 50 18.18 -15.11 -10.84
C PRO A 50 18.19 -14.58 -12.28
N MET A 51 17.61 -13.41 -12.47
CA MET A 51 17.57 -12.72 -13.76
C MET A 51 18.63 -11.62 -13.80
N ILE A 52 19.21 -11.40 -14.98
CA ILE A 52 19.98 -10.19 -15.25
C ILE A 52 19.02 -9.17 -15.86
N VAL A 53 18.92 -7.99 -15.25
CA VAL A 53 17.94 -6.98 -15.59
C VAL A 53 18.61 -5.63 -15.80
N GLU A 54 18.09 -4.83 -16.75
CA GLU A 54 18.60 -3.48 -16.98
C GLU A 54 18.25 -2.55 -15.79
N LEU A 55 18.89 -1.38 -15.74
CA LEU A 55 18.79 -0.49 -14.58
C LEU A 55 17.39 0.09 -14.40
N ASP A 56 16.72 0.43 -15.49
CA ASP A 56 15.36 0.95 -15.57
C ASP A 56 14.30 -0.14 -15.37
N GLU A 57 14.54 -1.34 -15.89
CA GLU A 57 13.65 -2.50 -15.76
C GLU A 57 13.52 -3.02 -14.32
N LEU A 58 14.53 -2.82 -13.45
CA LEU A 58 14.47 -3.35 -12.08
C LEU A 58 13.28 -2.79 -11.30
N ARG A 59 12.98 -1.49 -11.44
CA ARG A 59 11.80 -0.87 -10.81
C ARG A 59 10.53 -1.57 -11.29
N GLU A 60 10.50 -1.81 -12.60
CA GLU A 60 9.58 -2.61 -13.40
C GLU A 60 9.29 -4.02 -12.89
N MET A 61 10.15 -4.55 -12.00
CA MET A 61 10.11 -5.93 -11.53
C MET A 61 10.01 -6.01 -10.01
N LEU A 62 10.80 -5.22 -9.29
CA LEU A 62 10.97 -5.29 -7.85
C LEU A 62 9.81 -4.65 -7.07
N HIS A 63 9.41 -3.42 -7.39
CA HIS A 63 8.54 -2.62 -6.52
C HIS A 63 7.06 -2.97 -6.68
N TYR A 64 6.38 -3.29 -5.58
CA TYR A 64 4.94 -3.52 -5.58
C TYR A 64 4.19 -2.29 -5.07
N LYS A 65 4.44 -1.90 -3.82
CA LYS A 65 3.79 -0.79 -3.11
C LYS A 65 4.78 -0.20 -2.11
N ALA A 66 4.74 1.10 -1.88
CA ALA A 66 5.59 1.75 -0.88
C ALA A 66 4.74 2.65 0.02
N PHE A 67 5.07 2.64 1.31
CA PHE A 67 4.40 3.44 2.33
C PHE A 67 5.41 4.32 3.02
N VAL A 68 5.03 5.57 3.26
CA VAL A 68 5.84 6.54 3.99
C VAL A 68 5.05 6.95 5.22
N PHE A 69 5.59 6.65 6.39
CA PHE A 69 4.95 7.00 7.66
C PHE A 69 5.82 7.98 8.44
N PRO A 70 5.22 9.00 9.09
CA PRO A 70 5.94 9.82 10.03
C PRO A 70 6.34 8.98 11.26
N ASN A 71 7.58 9.12 11.70
CA ASN A 71 8.04 8.63 12.99
C ASN A 71 8.00 9.79 13.98
N THR A 72 6.97 9.82 14.81
CA THR A 72 6.73 10.87 15.81
C THR A 72 7.80 10.94 16.89
N THR A 73 8.55 9.85 17.12
CA THR A 73 9.61 9.81 18.14
C THR A 73 10.89 10.47 17.66
N THR A 74 11.25 10.28 16.39
CA THR A 74 12.49 10.83 15.82
C THR A 74 12.28 12.10 14.99
N GLY A 75 11.04 12.42 14.63
CA GLY A 75 10.71 13.49 13.68
C GLY A 75 11.13 13.18 12.24
N GLN A 76 11.51 11.93 11.94
CA GLN A 76 11.90 11.46 10.61
C GLN A 76 10.78 10.61 9.99
N TYR A 77 11.06 9.96 8.86
CA TYR A 77 10.13 9.04 8.21
C TYR A 77 10.64 7.60 8.27
N ILE A 78 9.71 6.66 8.35
CA ILE A 78 9.94 5.25 8.05
C ILE A 78 9.29 4.92 6.72
N VAL A 79 10.02 4.21 5.87
CA VAL A 79 9.53 3.74 4.57
C VAL A 79 9.43 2.23 4.61
N VAL A 80 8.25 1.72 4.26
CA VAL A 80 7.99 0.29 4.11
C VAL A 80 7.78 0.00 2.64
N LEU A 81 8.57 -0.90 2.09
CA LEU A 81 8.53 -1.34 0.71
C LEU A 81 7.96 -2.75 0.65
N PHE A 82 6.87 -2.90 -0.10
CA PHE A 82 6.37 -4.19 -0.53
C PHE A 82 7.04 -4.49 -1.86
N HIS A 83 7.74 -5.62 -1.95
CA HIS A 83 8.51 -5.98 -3.13
C HIS A 83 8.31 -7.43 -3.55
N ASN A 84 8.59 -7.68 -4.82
CA ASN A 84 8.59 -9.02 -5.37
C ASN A 84 9.87 -9.80 -4.97
N PRO A 85 9.83 -11.14 -5.04
CA PRO A 85 8.66 -11.98 -5.34
C PRO A 85 7.64 -12.03 -4.20
N HIS A 86 6.35 -12.22 -4.53
CA HIS A 86 5.26 -12.52 -3.59
C HIS A 86 5.01 -11.49 -2.47
N ARG A 87 5.19 -10.19 -2.75
CA ARG A 87 4.82 -9.09 -1.84
C ARG A 87 5.43 -9.25 -0.44
N GLN A 88 6.76 -9.39 -0.43
CA GLN A 88 7.62 -9.38 0.74
C GLN A 88 7.79 -7.97 1.29
N LEU A 89 8.23 -7.85 2.54
CA LEU A 89 8.47 -6.57 3.19
C LEU A 89 9.96 -6.30 3.36
N SER A 90 10.34 -5.06 3.07
CA SER A 90 11.57 -4.45 3.57
C SER A 90 11.23 -3.07 4.12
N PHE A 91 12.00 -2.58 5.09
CA PHE A 91 11.82 -1.22 5.60
C PHE A 91 13.14 -0.50 5.78
N THR A 92 13.06 0.83 5.91
CA THR A 92 14.20 1.70 6.22
C THR A 92 13.71 2.92 6.97
N ARG A 93 14.53 3.48 7.85
CA ARG A 93 14.35 4.84 8.36
C ARG A 93 15.11 5.80 7.46
N VAL A 94 14.64 7.04 7.38
CA VAL A 94 15.40 8.10 6.70
C VAL A 94 16.72 8.30 7.44
N GLY A 95 17.83 8.16 6.71
CA GLY A 95 19.19 8.21 7.25
C GLY A 95 19.83 6.85 7.51
N ASP A 96 19.10 5.74 7.38
CA ASP A 96 19.73 4.42 7.35
C ASP A 96 20.52 4.23 6.04
N ASP A 97 21.58 3.43 6.08
CA ASP A 97 22.41 3.12 4.92
C ASP A 97 21.88 1.94 4.08
N SER A 98 20.93 1.17 4.62
CA SER A 98 20.44 -0.07 4.01
C SER A 98 18.99 -0.39 4.34
N TRP A 99 18.28 -0.99 3.38
CA TRP A 99 17.01 -1.68 3.59
C TRP A 99 17.16 -2.89 4.51
N THR A 100 16.26 -3.03 5.48
CA THR A 100 16.14 -4.20 6.34
C THR A 100 15.01 -5.10 5.84
N TRP A 101 15.34 -6.32 5.41
CA TRP A 101 14.38 -7.31 4.95
C TRP A 101 13.63 -7.95 6.13
N LEU A 102 12.32 -8.20 5.97
CA LEU A 102 11.43 -8.73 7.01
C LEU A 102 10.86 -10.12 6.65
N PRO A 103 11.68 -11.18 6.62
CA PRO A 103 11.22 -12.54 6.37
C PRO A 103 10.43 -13.10 7.57
N PRO A 104 9.73 -14.25 7.42
CA PRO A 104 9.57 -15.07 6.21
C PRO A 104 8.20 -14.91 5.52
N ARG A 105 7.43 -13.91 5.93
CA ARG A 105 6.00 -13.75 5.61
C ARG A 105 5.82 -13.08 4.25
N LEU A 106 4.69 -13.38 3.60
CA LEU A 106 4.44 -13.09 2.18
C LEU A 106 3.00 -12.61 1.96
N HIS A 107 2.73 -12.15 0.73
CA HIS A 107 1.40 -11.81 0.23
C HIS A 107 0.74 -10.62 0.94
N TYR A 108 1.53 -9.66 1.41
CA TYR A 108 1.00 -8.44 2.01
C TYR A 108 0.25 -7.55 1.02
N GLU A 109 -0.86 -6.97 1.46
CA GLU A 109 -1.73 -6.09 0.65
C GLU A 109 -1.70 -4.64 1.17
N ASP A 110 -1.66 -4.48 2.49
CA ASP A 110 -1.65 -3.16 3.12
C ASP A 110 -0.91 -3.15 4.45
N CYS A 111 -0.48 -1.98 4.90
CA CYS A 111 0.12 -1.82 6.23
C CYS A 111 -0.17 -0.46 6.86
N LEU A 112 -0.06 -0.45 8.20
CA LEU A 112 -0.18 0.70 9.06
C LEU A 112 1.02 0.71 10.01
N TYR A 113 1.66 1.86 10.18
CA TYR A 113 2.69 2.05 11.19
C TYR A 113 2.20 2.99 12.30
N LYS A 114 2.42 2.60 13.55
CA LYS A 114 2.09 3.40 14.73
C LYS A 114 3.01 3.05 15.90
N ASP A 115 3.60 4.06 16.51
CA ASP A 115 4.35 3.96 17.79
C ASP A 115 5.42 2.84 17.80
N GLY A 116 6.19 2.72 16.71
CA GLY A 116 7.21 1.68 16.58
C GLY A 116 6.72 0.35 16.02
N LEU A 117 5.40 0.14 15.93
CA LEU A 117 4.80 -1.10 15.48
C LEU A 117 4.29 -0.97 14.03
N LEU A 118 4.63 -1.96 13.20
CA LEU A 118 4.10 -2.11 11.85
C LEU A 118 3.08 -3.24 11.81
N TYR A 119 1.82 -2.88 11.59
CA TYR A 119 0.72 -3.81 11.36
C TYR A 119 0.60 -4.06 9.86
N ALA A 120 0.79 -5.29 9.42
CA ALA A 120 0.73 -5.66 8.01
C ALA A 120 -0.32 -6.74 7.79
N VAL A 121 -1.24 -6.50 6.85
CA VAL A 121 -2.30 -7.44 6.49
C VAL A 121 -1.96 -8.15 5.18
N ASN A 122 -2.14 -9.48 5.16
CA ASN A 122 -1.96 -10.27 3.96
C ASN A 122 -3.28 -10.54 3.22
N TYR A 123 -3.16 -11.15 2.04
CA TYR A 123 -4.30 -11.52 1.19
C TYR A 123 -5.33 -12.42 1.89
N ASP A 124 -4.90 -13.27 2.82
CA ASP A 124 -5.76 -14.17 3.60
C ASP A 124 -6.39 -13.47 4.82
N GLY A 125 -6.20 -12.16 4.94
CA GLY A 125 -6.70 -11.33 6.04
C GLY A 125 -5.97 -11.51 7.36
N GLU A 126 -4.90 -12.30 7.42
CA GLU A 126 -4.05 -12.43 8.62
C GLU A 126 -3.28 -11.13 8.87
N ILE A 127 -3.13 -10.76 10.15
CA ILE A 127 -2.41 -9.55 10.55
C ILE A 127 -1.17 -9.93 11.35
N ASP A 128 -0.03 -9.51 10.83
CA ASP A 128 1.27 -9.59 11.50
C ASP A 128 1.61 -8.23 12.09
N VAL A 129 2.22 -8.24 13.27
CA VAL A 129 2.79 -7.04 13.91
C VAL A 129 4.28 -7.22 14.04
N TYR A 130 5.02 -6.30 13.41
CA TYR A 130 6.47 -6.17 13.55
C TYR A 130 6.80 -5.06 14.54
N ASP A 131 7.61 -5.37 15.55
CA ASP A 131 8.21 -4.36 16.43
C ASP A 131 9.48 -3.81 15.77
N LEU A 132 9.40 -2.55 15.35
CA LEU A 132 10.46 -1.78 14.72
C LEU A 132 11.02 -0.70 15.66
N SER A 133 10.75 -0.79 16.97
CA SER A 133 11.25 0.20 17.95
C SER A 133 12.74 0.04 18.24
N GLY A 134 13.24 -1.21 18.17
CA GLY A 134 14.62 -1.57 18.50
C GLY A 134 15.50 -1.92 17.28
N PRO A 135 16.78 -2.28 17.54
CA PRO A 135 17.70 -2.78 16.52
C PRO A 135 17.38 -4.21 16.08
N THR A 136 16.69 -4.97 16.93
CA THR A 136 16.21 -6.33 16.63
C THR A 136 14.73 -6.27 16.36
N VAL A 137 14.32 -6.72 15.18
CA VAL A 137 12.91 -6.80 14.80
C VAL A 137 12.32 -8.10 15.32
N THR A 138 11.20 -8.01 16.02
CA THR A 138 10.37 -9.17 16.40
C THR A 138 9.05 -9.13 15.64
N MET A 139 8.45 -10.30 15.41
CA MET A 139 7.17 -10.42 14.71
C MET A 139 6.26 -11.38 15.45
N GLN A 140 4.97 -11.03 15.51
CA GLN A 140 3.91 -11.90 16.01
C GLN A 140 2.67 -11.82 15.12
N ILE A 141 1.97 -12.94 14.97
CA ILE A 141 0.63 -12.98 14.36
C ILE A 141 -0.37 -12.56 15.44
N VAL A 142 -1.08 -11.46 15.23
CA VAL A 142 -2.08 -10.95 16.19
C VAL A 142 -3.51 -11.33 15.81
N LEU A 143 -3.72 -11.78 14.57
CA LEU A 143 -5.03 -12.15 14.07
C LEU A 143 -4.87 -13.17 12.94
N GLY A 144 -5.33 -14.41 13.14
CA GLY A 144 -5.21 -15.48 12.16
C GLY A 144 -6.08 -15.29 10.92
N MET A 145 -5.82 -16.06 9.86
CA MET A 145 -6.51 -15.99 8.56
C MET A 145 -8.05 -16.04 8.66
N THR A 146 -8.73 -15.50 7.65
CA THR A 146 -10.18 -15.67 7.48
C THR A 146 -10.49 -16.88 6.61
N ASP A 147 -11.60 -17.58 6.89
CA ASP A 147 -12.11 -18.66 6.05
C ASP A 147 -12.79 -18.15 4.76
N ALA A 148 -12.86 -16.84 4.57
CA ALA A 148 -13.62 -16.24 3.50
C ALA A 148 -12.82 -16.16 2.18
N ILE A 149 -13.28 -16.92 1.19
CA ILE A 149 -12.57 -17.18 -0.09
C ILE A 149 -12.83 -16.07 -1.14
N THR A 150 -13.64 -15.06 -0.85
CA THR A 150 -14.29 -14.22 -1.89
C THR A 150 -13.76 -12.79 -2.03
N TYR A 151 -12.65 -12.42 -1.37
CA TYR A 151 -12.18 -11.03 -1.36
C TYR A 151 -10.97 -10.83 -2.26
N SER A 152 -10.89 -9.65 -2.89
CA SER A 152 -9.86 -9.31 -3.86
C SER A 152 -8.71 -8.51 -3.28
N CYS A 153 -8.97 -7.73 -2.22
CA CYS A 153 -7.96 -6.92 -1.54
C CYS A 153 -8.34 -6.73 -0.07
N MET A 154 -7.32 -6.60 0.77
CA MET A 154 -7.45 -6.34 2.21
C MET A 154 -6.73 -5.04 2.54
N TYR A 155 -7.41 -4.15 3.25
CA TYR A 155 -6.82 -2.93 3.79
C TYR A 155 -6.80 -2.94 5.31
N ILE A 156 -5.88 -2.18 5.89
CA ILE A 156 -5.79 -1.96 7.32
C ILE A 156 -5.74 -0.46 7.61
N VAL A 157 -6.63 0.02 8.47
CA VAL A 157 -6.75 1.45 8.78
C VAL A 157 -6.89 1.67 10.28
N GLN A 158 -6.25 2.73 10.77
CA GLN A 158 -6.49 3.25 12.11
C GLN A 158 -7.72 4.15 12.08
N ALA A 159 -8.74 3.82 12.86
CA ALA A 159 -9.88 4.71 13.04
C ALA A 159 -9.51 5.91 13.94
N PRO A 160 -10.10 7.11 13.73
CA PRO A 160 -9.85 8.28 14.57
C PRO A 160 -10.19 8.10 16.05
N TRP A 161 -11.08 7.17 16.38
CA TRP A 161 -11.46 6.85 17.77
C TRP A 161 -10.55 5.82 18.45
N GLY A 162 -9.51 5.33 17.75
CA GLY A 162 -8.46 4.48 18.34
C GLY A 162 -8.51 3.01 17.92
N ASP A 163 -9.62 2.54 17.35
CA ASP A 163 -9.75 1.14 16.94
C ASP A 163 -9.00 0.85 15.63
N LEU A 164 -8.49 -0.38 15.54
CA LEU A 164 -7.92 -0.90 14.30
C LEU A 164 -9.02 -1.54 13.47
N LEU A 165 -9.14 -1.13 12.21
CA LEU A 165 -10.13 -1.68 11.29
C LEU A 165 -9.44 -2.42 10.14
N GLN A 166 -10.04 -3.54 9.75
CA GLN A 166 -9.72 -4.26 8.53
C GLN A 166 -10.87 -4.07 7.53
N VAL A 167 -10.54 -3.74 6.29
CA VAL A 167 -11.53 -3.47 5.23
C VAL A 167 -11.32 -4.47 4.10
N TRP A 168 -12.36 -5.22 3.77
CA TRP A 168 -12.36 -6.25 2.75
C TRP A 168 -13.03 -5.73 1.49
N LYS A 169 -12.32 -5.75 0.37
CA LYS A 169 -12.83 -5.35 -0.95
C LYS A 169 -13.33 -6.57 -1.72
N SER A 170 -14.48 -6.46 -2.35
CA SER A 170 -14.95 -7.44 -3.35
C SER A 170 -15.41 -6.77 -4.64
N TYR A 171 -15.16 -7.46 -5.75
CA TYR A 171 -15.62 -7.04 -7.07
C TYR A 171 -17.06 -7.47 -7.31
N LYS A 172 -17.82 -6.66 -8.05
CA LYS A 172 -19.18 -7.00 -8.49
C LYS A 172 -19.23 -7.38 -9.96
N ASP A 173 -18.58 -6.58 -10.80
CA ASP A 173 -18.57 -6.76 -12.26
C ASP A 173 -17.11 -6.88 -12.71
N TYR A 174 -16.78 -7.95 -13.43
CA TYR A 174 -15.44 -8.15 -13.97
C TYR A 174 -15.49 -8.92 -15.28
N GLU A 175 -14.56 -8.60 -16.20
CA GLU A 175 -14.36 -9.32 -17.46
C GLU A 175 -13.00 -10.03 -17.44
N LEU A 176 -13.01 -11.35 -17.36
CA LEU A 176 -11.81 -12.19 -17.27
C LEU A 176 -11.18 -12.46 -18.63
N HIS A 177 -11.97 -12.40 -19.71
CA HIS A 177 -11.55 -12.77 -21.05
C HIS A 177 -12.09 -11.74 -22.06
N PRO A 178 -11.59 -10.50 -22.03
CA PRO A 178 -12.01 -9.52 -23.03
C PRO A 178 -11.62 -9.98 -24.43
N GLU A 179 -12.47 -9.67 -25.40
CA GLU A 179 -12.11 -9.76 -26.81
C GLU A 179 -10.87 -8.89 -27.11
N PRO A 180 -10.01 -9.25 -28.09
CA PRO A 180 -8.85 -8.45 -28.45
C PRO A 180 -9.23 -6.99 -28.73
N GLY A 181 -8.66 -6.06 -27.95
CA GLY A 181 -8.94 -4.62 -28.05
C GLY A 181 -10.09 -4.10 -27.16
N ALA A 182 -10.78 -4.97 -26.41
CA ALA A 182 -11.71 -4.55 -25.36
C ALA A 182 -10.98 -4.25 -24.04
N PHE A 183 -11.59 -3.38 -23.23
CA PHE A 183 -11.05 -3.03 -21.91
C PHE A 183 -11.27 -4.19 -20.92
N VAL A 184 -10.24 -4.51 -20.14
CA VAL A 184 -10.40 -5.36 -18.95
C VAL A 184 -10.86 -4.44 -17.82
N PHE A 185 -11.87 -4.85 -17.07
CA PHE A 185 -12.29 -4.09 -15.89
C PHE A 185 -12.63 -5.02 -14.73
N TRP A 186 -12.41 -4.51 -13.52
CA TRP A 186 -12.80 -5.12 -12.25
C TRP A 186 -13.38 -4.03 -11.38
N ASN A 187 -14.70 -3.94 -11.35
CA ASN A 187 -15.40 -2.88 -10.62
C ASN A 187 -15.65 -3.30 -9.19
N THR A 188 -15.16 -2.49 -8.25
CA THR A 188 -15.49 -2.61 -6.83
C THR A 188 -17.00 -2.61 -6.65
N GLY A 189 -17.48 -3.64 -5.94
CA GLY A 189 -18.88 -3.84 -5.63
C GLY A 189 -19.25 -3.51 -4.19
N LYS A 190 -18.37 -3.86 -3.24
CA LYS A 190 -18.68 -3.81 -1.82
C LYS A 190 -17.41 -3.71 -0.98
N PHE A 191 -17.53 -3.01 0.14
CA PHE A 191 -16.59 -3.08 1.24
C PHE A 191 -17.24 -3.69 2.47
N GLU A 192 -16.52 -4.58 3.15
CA GLU A 192 -16.90 -5.08 4.47
C GLU A 192 -15.87 -4.67 5.49
N ILE A 193 -16.33 -4.11 6.60
CA ILE A 193 -15.47 -3.50 7.60
C ILE A 193 -15.55 -4.33 8.87
N TYR A 194 -14.39 -4.60 9.47
CA TYR A 194 -14.25 -5.34 10.71
C TYR A 194 -13.39 -4.56 11.67
N GLU A 195 -13.88 -4.39 12.88
CA GLU A 195 -13.11 -3.95 14.04
C GLU A 195 -12.29 -5.14 14.54
N ILE A 196 -11.01 -4.91 14.83
CA ILE A 196 -10.07 -5.93 15.24
C ILE A 196 -9.86 -5.89 16.75
N ASP A 197 -10.21 -6.99 17.43
CA ASP A 197 -9.84 -7.22 18.83
C ASP A 197 -8.56 -8.06 18.85
N ILE A 198 -7.43 -7.37 19.02
CA ILE A 198 -6.09 -8.00 19.06
C ILE A 198 -5.95 -8.92 20.27
N GLU A 199 -6.53 -8.56 21.42
CA GLU A 199 -6.38 -9.34 22.66
C GLU A 199 -7.09 -10.69 22.55
N ARG A 200 -8.25 -10.71 21.88
CA ARG A 200 -9.02 -11.93 21.64
C ARG A 200 -8.64 -12.64 20.35
N GLY A 201 -7.93 -11.98 19.44
CA GLY A 201 -7.68 -12.49 18.09
C GLY A 201 -8.98 -12.63 17.28
N GLU A 202 -9.91 -11.69 17.45
CA GLU A 202 -11.26 -11.74 16.86
C GLU A 202 -11.53 -10.56 15.92
N ARG A 203 -12.47 -10.77 14.99
CA ARG A 203 -12.98 -9.74 14.08
C ARG A 203 -14.46 -9.51 14.35
N LYS A 204 -14.85 -8.25 14.52
CA LYS A 204 -16.25 -7.87 14.70
C LYS A 204 -16.71 -7.00 13.55
N LYS A 205 -17.74 -7.47 12.84
CA LYS A 205 -18.28 -6.73 11.69
C LYS A 205 -18.86 -5.38 12.11
N VAL A 206 -18.40 -4.33 11.45
CA VAL A 206 -18.88 -2.95 11.59
C VAL A 206 -19.93 -2.69 10.52
N LYS A 207 -21.11 -2.22 10.93
CA LYS A 207 -22.22 -1.93 10.01
C LYS A 207 -22.20 -0.50 9.47
N CYS A 208 -21.62 0.44 10.20
CA CYS A 208 -21.66 1.85 9.87
C CYS A 208 -20.47 2.58 10.52
N LEU A 209 -19.76 3.40 9.75
CA LEU A 209 -18.67 4.25 10.25
C LEU A 209 -19.17 5.60 10.81
N HIS A 210 -20.49 5.81 10.83
CA HIS A 210 -21.13 7.02 11.33
C HIS A 210 -20.62 8.25 10.57
N ASP A 211 -20.06 9.24 11.26
CA ASP A 211 -19.56 10.49 10.68
C ASP A 211 -18.10 10.38 10.17
N HIS A 212 -17.77 9.26 9.51
CA HIS A 212 -16.43 9.01 8.96
C HIS A 212 -16.50 8.45 7.54
N ALA A 213 -15.42 8.65 6.79
CA ALA A 213 -15.23 8.13 5.45
C ALA A 213 -13.90 7.39 5.33
N LEU A 214 -13.86 6.39 4.45
CA LEU A 214 -12.63 5.67 4.10
C LEU A 214 -12.01 6.24 2.83
N PHE A 215 -10.69 6.25 2.76
CA PHE A 215 -9.92 6.47 1.54
C PHE A 215 -9.04 5.25 1.31
N LEU A 216 -9.27 4.54 0.21
CA LEU A 216 -8.67 3.24 -0.10
C LEU A 216 -8.00 3.28 -1.48
N GLY A 217 -6.93 2.52 -1.70
CA GLY A 217 -6.25 2.48 -2.99
C GLY A 217 -4.84 1.91 -2.94
N HIS A 218 -4.02 2.26 -3.94
CA HIS A 218 -2.64 1.80 -4.06
C HIS A 218 -1.65 2.49 -3.10
N ASN A 219 -2.05 3.53 -2.37
CA ASN A 219 -1.24 4.15 -1.33
C ASN A 219 -1.84 3.91 0.07
N GLN A 220 -1.43 4.68 1.08
CA GLN A 220 -1.87 4.50 2.45
C GLN A 220 -3.39 4.63 2.57
N SER A 221 -4.03 3.62 3.16
CA SER A 221 -5.45 3.62 3.47
C SER A 221 -5.74 4.48 4.71
N LEU A 222 -6.83 5.25 4.68
CA LEU A 222 -7.17 6.21 5.74
C LEU A 222 -8.64 6.12 6.15
N CYS A 223 -8.91 6.44 7.42
CA CYS A 223 -10.25 6.69 7.94
C CYS A 223 -10.28 8.11 8.51
N ILE A 224 -11.17 8.96 7.99
CA ILE A 224 -11.20 10.39 8.30
C ILE A 224 -12.59 10.79 8.78
N SER A 225 -12.66 11.72 9.75
CA SER A 225 -13.94 12.29 10.18
C SER A 225 -14.54 13.22 9.13
N SER A 226 -15.77 12.96 8.70
CA SER A 226 -16.51 13.89 7.84
C SER A 226 -16.96 15.15 8.58
N VAL A 227 -16.86 15.18 9.92
CA VAL A 227 -17.13 16.39 10.70
C VAL A 227 -16.02 17.43 10.50
N GLU A 228 -14.77 16.98 10.46
CA GLU A 228 -13.61 17.84 10.17
C GLU A 228 -13.58 18.30 8.71
N TYR A 229 -14.15 17.49 7.80
CA TYR A 229 -14.22 17.77 6.37
C TYR A 229 -15.67 17.66 5.87
N PRO A 230 -16.50 18.71 6.06
CA PRO A 230 -17.93 18.65 5.74
C PRO A 230 -18.28 18.40 4.27
N ALA A 231 -17.31 18.55 3.36
CA ALA A 231 -17.47 18.20 1.95
C ALA A 231 -17.48 16.67 1.71
N LEU A 232 -17.02 15.88 2.68
CA LEU A 232 -17.03 14.42 2.59
C LEU A 232 -18.40 13.86 2.96
N LYS A 233 -18.81 12.83 2.24
CA LYS A 233 -19.99 12.04 2.58
C LYS A 233 -19.66 11.09 3.72
N ARG A 234 -20.38 11.20 4.82
CA ARG A 234 -20.28 10.29 5.97
C ARG A 234 -20.67 8.86 5.59
N ASN A 235 -20.07 7.85 6.19
CA ASN A 235 -20.32 6.43 5.92
C ASN A 235 -20.15 6.05 4.43
N HIS A 236 -19.14 6.63 3.78
CA HIS A 236 -18.76 6.29 2.40
C HIS A 236 -17.29 5.85 2.33
N ALA A 237 -16.96 5.06 1.31
CA ALA A 237 -15.59 4.77 0.93
C ALA A 237 -15.28 5.46 -0.40
N TYR A 238 -14.27 6.31 -0.39
CA TYR A 238 -13.62 6.87 -1.56
C TYR A 238 -12.49 5.93 -1.93
N PHE A 239 -12.47 5.42 -3.16
CA PHE A 239 -11.43 4.47 -3.54
C PHE A 239 -10.86 4.77 -4.92
N THR A 240 -9.58 4.46 -5.06
CA THR A 240 -8.88 4.40 -6.34
C THR A 240 -8.53 2.96 -6.68
N ASP A 241 -8.14 2.76 -7.93
CA ASP A 241 -7.64 1.48 -8.39
C ASP A 241 -6.37 1.08 -7.64
N ASP A 242 -6.36 -0.15 -7.13
CA ASP A 242 -5.31 -0.75 -6.31
C ASP A 242 -4.72 -2.00 -6.97
N SER A 243 -5.17 -2.36 -8.17
CA SER A 243 -4.63 -3.53 -8.86
C SER A 243 -3.27 -3.22 -9.46
N TYR A 244 -2.29 -3.97 -8.98
CA TYR A 244 -0.91 -3.94 -9.42
C TYR A 244 -0.74 -4.13 -10.94
N PHE A 245 -1.58 -4.94 -11.59
CA PHE A 245 -1.50 -5.14 -13.04
C PHE A 245 -1.78 -3.85 -13.82
N TRP A 246 -2.69 -3.01 -13.33
CA TRP A 246 -2.95 -1.71 -13.93
C TRP A 246 -1.84 -0.70 -13.65
N THR A 247 -1.04 -0.91 -12.61
CA THR A 247 0.14 -0.07 -12.32
C THR A 247 1.35 -0.37 -13.22
N ARG A 248 1.35 -1.49 -13.96
CA ARG A 248 2.53 -2.02 -14.67
C ARG A 248 2.42 -2.24 -16.18
N GLY A 249 1.27 -2.02 -16.84
CA GLY A 249 1.27 -2.18 -18.30
C GLY A 249 -0.06 -2.19 -19.03
N PHE A 250 -1.18 -2.12 -18.33
CA PHE A 250 -2.46 -1.87 -18.97
C PHE A 250 -2.73 -0.37 -19.10
N GLU A 251 -1.88 0.29 -19.88
CA GLU A 251 -2.07 1.67 -20.30
C GLU A 251 -3.38 1.78 -21.10
N ASN A 252 -4.15 2.85 -20.88
CA ASN A 252 -5.46 3.09 -21.52
C ASN A 252 -6.60 2.14 -21.09
N ASN A 253 -6.68 1.74 -19.82
CA ASN A 253 -7.85 1.04 -19.29
C ASN A 253 -8.60 1.91 -18.28
N SER A 254 -9.94 1.76 -18.26
CA SER A 254 -10.82 2.40 -17.30
C SER A 254 -10.39 2.07 -15.86
N ARG A 255 -10.09 3.09 -15.07
CA ARG A 255 -9.69 2.94 -13.68
C ARG A 255 -10.89 2.71 -12.75
N ASP A 256 -10.73 1.77 -11.82
CA ASP A 256 -11.74 1.50 -10.79
C ASP A 256 -11.71 2.58 -9.69
N ILE A 257 -12.26 3.75 -10.00
CA ILE A 257 -12.30 4.92 -9.11
C ILE A 257 -13.75 5.32 -8.90
N ALA A 258 -14.18 5.42 -7.64
CA ALA A 258 -15.53 5.87 -7.31
C ALA A 258 -15.69 6.19 -5.81
N ILE A 259 -16.89 6.63 -5.47
CA ILE A 259 -17.39 6.74 -4.11
C ILE A 259 -18.41 5.62 -3.91
N LEU A 260 -18.30 4.85 -2.84
CA LEU A 260 -19.24 3.80 -2.46
C LEU A 260 -19.97 4.18 -1.17
N ASN A 261 -21.29 4.18 -1.18
CA ASN A 261 -22.09 4.26 0.03
C ASN A 261 -22.04 2.92 0.79
N LEU A 262 -21.62 2.93 2.06
CA LEU A 262 -21.41 1.70 2.84
C LEU A 262 -22.71 1.05 3.36
N ASP A 263 -23.84 1.77 3.35
CA ASP A 263 -25.14 1.23 3.78
C ASP A 263 -25.77 0.33 2.71
N ASN A 264 -25.68 0.74 1.45
CA ASN A 264 -26.41 0.10 0.35
C ASN A 264 -25.53 -0.31 -0.85
N ASN A 265 -24.21 -0.05 -0.78
CA ASN A 265 -23.24 -0.31 -1.85
C ASN A 265 -23.57 0.40 -3.18
N ILE A 266 -24.28 1.53 -3.12
CA ILE A 266 -24.47 2.37 -4.30
C ILE A 266 -23.14 3.03 -4.63
N ARG A 267 -22.70 2.83 -5.87
CA ARG A 267 -21.50 3.42 -6.46
C ARG A 267 -21.86 4.73 -7.16
N GLU A 268 -21.06 5.75 -6.92
CA GLU A 268 -21.13 7.06 -7.57
C GLU A 268 -19.80 7.42 -8.22
N GLU A 269 -19.83 8.15 -9.33
CA GLU A 269 -18.62 8.69 -9.94
C GLU A 269 -17.97 9.72 -9.00
N LEU A 270 -16.64 9.63 -8.85
CA LEU A 270 -15.90 10.61 -8.04
C LEU A 270 -15.89 11.99 -8.70
N VAL A 271 -15.71 12.05 -10.02
CA VAL A 271 -15.76 13.26 -10.86
C VAL A 271 -16.36 12.88 -12.22
N SER A 272 -17.22 13.74 -12.77
CA SER A 272 -17.86 13.55 -14.08
C SER A 272 -17.77 14.83 -14.93
N PRO A 273 -17.25 14.76 -16.18
CA PRO A 273 -16.59 13.60 -16.80
C PRO A 273 -15.25 13.28 -16.13
N GLN A 274 -14.69 12.09 -16.36
CA GLN A 274 -13.35 11.76 -15.87
C GLN A 274 -12.31 12.70 -16.51
N LEU A 275 -11.54 13.41 -15.68
CA LEU A 275 -10.57 14.42 -16.13
C LEU A 275 -9.11 13.96 -16.02
N TRP A 276 -8.86 12.75 -15.50
CA TRP A 276 -7.51 12.26 -15.20
C TRP A 276 -6.98 11.30 -16.27
N SER A 277 -5.65 11.19 -16.34
CA SER A 277 -4.99 10.16 -17.14
C SER A 277 -5.19 8.78 -16.50
N ASP A 278 -5.22 7.75 -17.34
CA ASP A 278 -5.17 6.36 -16.89
C ASP A 278 -3.76 5.93 -16.46
N PHE A 279 -2.78 6.84 -16.36
CA PHE A 279 -1.44 6.53 -15.85
C PHE A 279 -0.75 7.77 -15.28
N PRO A 280 -0.03 7.69 -14.13
CA PRO A 280 0.10 6.53 -13.24
C PRO A 280 -1.17 6.26 -12.41
N ALA A 281 -1.16 5.22 -11.57
CA ALA A 281 -2.30 4.92 -10.69
C ALA A 281 -2.61 6.11 -9.77
N PRO A 282 -3.90 6.48 -9.60
CA PRO A 282 -4.27 7.61 -8.78
C PRO A 282 -4.04 7.32 -7.30
N MET A 283 -3.55 8.32 -6.59
CA MET A 283 -3.17 8.24 -5.19
C MET A 283 -3.81 9.36 -4.39
N TRP A 284 -4.24 9.03 -3.18
CA TRP A 284 -4.79 10.01 -2.24
C TRP A 284 -3.69 10.84 -1.61
N ILE A 285 -3.82 12.17 -1.61
CA ILE A 285 -2.86 13.06 -0.96
C ILE A 285 -3.59 13.78 0.17
N THR A 286 -3.14 13.54 1.40
CA THR A 286 -3.57 14.33 2.57
C THR A 286 -2.59 15.48 2.76
N LEU A 287 -3.09 16.71 2.66
CA LEU A 287 -2.30 17.90 2.92
C LEU A 287 -2.28 18.15 4.43
N ASP A 288 -1.11 18.09 5.07
CA ASP A 288 -0.97 18.70 6.39
C ASP A 288 -0.78 20.20 6.22
N VAL A 289 -1.88 20.95 6.28
CA VAL A 289 -1.89 22.40 6.11
C VAL A 289 -1.08 23.10 7.20
N ARG A 290 -0.91 22.49 8.39
CA ARG A 290 -0.08 23.05 9.48
C ARG A 290 1.40 23.04 9.12
N ALA A 291 1.83 22.03 8.36
CA ALA A 291 3.19 21.98 7.82
C ALA A 291 3.38 23.01 6.68
N MET A 292 2.35 23.28 5.86
CA MET A 292 2.42 24.26 4.77
C MET A 292 2.60 25.70 5.27
N ASP A 293 1.91 26.10 6.35
CA ASP A 293 2.07 27.44 6.94
C ASP A 293 3.49 27.70 7.47
N SER A 294 4.22 26.64 7.83
CA SER A 294 5.62 26.75 8.25
C SER A 294 6.58 26.94 7.06
N ALA A 295 6.25 26.36 5.90
CA ALA A 295 7.03 26.48 4.66
C ALA A 295 6.82 27.84 3.98
N LEU A 296 5.62 28.43 4.09
CA LEU A 296 5.30 29.77 3.57
C LEU A 296 5.85 30.92 4.44
N LYS A 297 6.43 30.59 5.61
CA LYS A 297 7.07 31.55 6.53
C LYS A 297 8.60 31.54 6.48
N LYS A 298 9.20 30.82 5.52
CA LYS A 298 10.63 30.92 5.17
C LYS A 298 10.80 31.76 3.92
#